data_AF-A0A1Q8QVF8-F1
#
_entry.id   AF-A0A1Q8QVF8-F1
#
_cell.length_a   1.000
_cell.length_b   1.000
_cell.length_c   1.000
_cell.angle_alpha   90.00
_cell.angle_beta   90.00
_cell.angle_gamma   90.00
#
_symmetry.space_group_name_H-M   'P 1'
#
loop_
_entity.id
_entity.type
_entity.pdbx_description
1 polymer ?
#
loop_
_entity_poly.entity_id
_entity_poly.type
_entity_poly.pdbx_seq_one_letter_code
_entity_poly.pdbx_strand_id
1 'polypeptide(L)'
;MRRAAALLSILMAVGSGCAPTPAAITVHQAYTRCPRPTAPELPPLDPEQRLETPANINLLLERDDRRCAYAEQQDAALDCYEGQAKPGGQ
;
A
#
# COMPACT_ATOMS: atom_id res chain seq x y z
N MET A 1 57.46 22.03 -12.90
CA MET A 1 56.13 22.18 -12.25
C MET A 1 55.03 22.67 -13.20
N ARG A 2 55.24 23.72 -14.01
CA ARG A 2 54.21 24.24 -14.95
C ARG A 2 53.68 23.22 -15.97
N ARG A 3 54.56 22.35 -16.50
CA ARG A 3 54.17 21.31 -17.47
C ARG A 3 53.32 20.19 -16.85
N ALA A 4 53.61 19.82 -15.60
CA ALA A 4 52.83 18.81 -14.88
C ALA A 4 51.42 19.34 -14.53
N ALA A 5 51.32 20.61 -14.16
CA ALA A 5 50.03 21.26 -13.93
C ALA A 5 49.18 21.32 -15.21
N ALA A 6 49.78 21.62 -16.37
CA ALA A 6 49.06 21.63 -17.64
C ALA A 6 48.55 20.24 -18.05
N LEU A 7 49.35 19.19 -17.83
CA LEU A 7 48.95 17.80 -18.10
C LEU A 7 47.81 17.35 -17.18
N LEU A 8 47.86 17.71 -15.90
CA LEU A 8 46.77 17.45 -14.93
C LEU A 8 45.47 18.16 -15.32
N SER A 9 45.54 19.41 -15.80
CA SER A 9 44.37 20.14 -16.28
C SER A 9 43.72 19.49 -17.50
N ILE A 10 44.52 18.96 -18.43
CA ILE A 10 44.02 18.26 -19.62
C ILE A 10 43.37 16.92 -19.23
N LEU A 11 43.97 16.18 -18.30
CA LEU A 11 43.42 14.93 -17.77
C LEU A 11 42.07 15.14 -17.07
N MET A 12 41.93 16.20 -16.28
CA MET A 12 40.66 16.53 -15.63
C MET A 12 39.58 16.95 -16.64
N ALA A 13 39.95 17.68 -17.70
CA ALA A 13 39.02 18.10 -18.74
C ALA A 13 38.54 16.93 -19.62
N VAL A 14 39.39 15.92 -19.87
CA VAL A 14 39.02 14.71 -20.62
C VAL A 14 38.29 13.70 -19.72
N GLY A 15 38.60 13.68 -18.41
CA GLY A 15 37.95 12.81 -17.42
C GLY A 15 36.56 13.28 -16.99
N SER A 16 36.18 14.54 -17.21
CA SER A 16 34.83 15.06 -16.94
C SER A 16 33.84 14.79 -18.08
N GLY A 17 34.03 13.69 -18.82
CA GLY A 17 33.08 13.23 -19.81
C GLY A 17 31.70 13.14 -19.16
N CYS A 18 30.78 13.98 -19.61
CA CYS A 18 29.41 14.03 -19.15
C CYS A 18 28.84 12.61 -19.15
N ALA A 19 28.68 12.01 -17.97
CA ALA A 19 27.90 10.80 -17.85
C ALA A 19 26.49 11.15 -18.35
N PRO A 20 25.91 10.38 -19.29
CA PRO A 20 24.54 10.63 -19.71
C PRO A 20 23.66 10.59 -18.46
N THR A 21 22.90 11.66 -18.23
CA THR A 21 21.92 11.69 -17.15
C THR A 21 21.02 10.48 -17.33
N PRO A 22 20.94 9.55 -16.36
CA PRO A 22 20.10 8.38 -16.52
C PRO A 22 18.68 8.85 -16.80
N ALA A 23 18.11 8.36 -17.89
CA ALA A 23 16.72 8.67 -18.24
C ALA A 23 15.83 8.31 -17.05
N ALA A 24 14.93 9.21 -16.68
CA ALA A 24 13.98 8.95 -15.62
C ALA A 24 13.14 7.72 -16.03
N ILE A 25 13.30 6.62 -15.32
CA ILE A 25 12.45 5.44 -15.50
C ILE A 25 11.15 5.73 -14.76
N THR A 26 10.13 6.16 -15.48
CA THR A 26 8.77 6.21 -14.93
C THR A 26 8.19 4.81 -14.96
N VAL A 27 8.31 4.08 -13.85
CA VAL A 27 7.63 2.79 -13.69
C VAL A 27 6.15 3.07 -13.44
N HIS A 28 5.33 3.02 -14.49
CA HIS A 28 3.89 2.89 -14.35
C HIS A 28 3.57 1.44 -14.01
N GLN A 29 3.54 1.09 -12.72
CA GLN A 29 2.93 -0.18 -12.33
C GLN A 29 1.43 -0.07 -12.59
N ALA A 30 0.96 -0.73 -13.64
CA ALA A 30 -0.46 -0.91 -13.90
C ALA A 30 -1.02 -1.86 -12.83
N TYR A 31 -1.53 -1.32 -11.74
CA TYR A 31 -2.29 -2.09 -10.76
C TYR A 31 -3.78 -2.02 -11.12
N THR A 32 -4.45 -3.16 -11.01
CA THR A 32 -5.90 -3.24 -11.04
C THR A 32 -6.42 -2.94 -9.63
N ARG A 33 -7.40 -2.04 -9.53
CA ARG A 33 -8.02 -1.75 -8.24
C ARG A 33 -8.78 -2.98 -7.74
N CYS A 34 -8.36 -3.53 -6.60
CA CYS A 34 -9.07 -4.63 -5.97
C CYS A 34 -10.42 -4.17 -5.40
N PRO A 35 -11.40 -5.09 -5.28
CA PRO A 35 -12.69 -4.80 -4.68
C PRO A 35 -12.51 -4.16 -3.29
N ARG A 36 -13.24 -3.07 -3.04
CA ARG A 36 -13.30 -2.46 -1.71
C ARG A 36 -14.60 -2.91 -1.05
N PRO A 37 -14.56 -3.72 0.01
CA PRO A 37 -15.77 -4.12 0.69
C PRO A 37 -16.46 -2.90 1.32
N THR A 38 -17.79 -2.92 1.35
CA THR A 38 -18.59 -1.88 2.00
C THR A 38 -18.65 -2.15 3.50
N ALA A 39 -18.50 -1.12 4.32
CA ALA A 39 -18.64 -1.25 5.76
C ALA A 39 -20.02 -1.81 6.12
N PRO A 40 -20.13 -2.80 7.03
CA PRO A 40 -21.40 -3.37 7.40
C PRO A 40 -22.21 -2.37 8.22
N GLU A 41 -23.52 -2.36 8.00
CA GLU A 41 -24.44 -1.73 8.94
C GLU A 41 -24.44 -2.54 10.23
N LEU A 42 -24.34 -1.86 11.38
CA LEU A 42 -24.33 -2.51 12.68
C LEU A 42 -25.66 -2.22 13.39
N PRO A 43 -26.36 -3.25 13.90
CA PRO A 43 -27.61 -2.99 14.60
C PRO A 43 -27.36 -2.10 15.82
N PRO A 44 -28.23 -1.12 16.08
CA PRO A 44 -28.12 -0.25 17.25
C PRO A 44 -28.45 -1.04 18.51
N LEU A 45 -27.81 -0.70 19.63
CA LEU A 45 -28.20 -1.18 20.94
C LEU A 45 -29.44 -0.42 21.43
N ASP A 46 -30.24 -1.07 22.27
CA ASP A 46 -31.35 -0.40 22.94
C ASP A 46 -30.80 0.48 24.08
N PRO A 47 -30.93 1.82 23.98
CA PRO A 47 -30.42 2.74 24.99
C PRO A 47 -31.20 2.70 26.31
N GLU A 48 -32.43 2.19 26.30
CA GLU A 48 -33.28 2.10 27.48
C GLU A 48 -32.96 0.86 28.34
N GLN A 49 -32.12 -0.03 27.83
CA GLN A 49 -31.71 -1.26 28.50
C GLN A 49 -30.23 -1.22 28.90
N ARG A 50 -29.88 -1.93 29.98
CA ARG A 50 -28.48 -2.14 30.35
C ARG A 50 -27.76 -2.99 29.30
N LEU A 51 -26.45 -2.91 29.25
CA LEU A 51 -25.65 -3.61 28.23
C LEU A 51 -25.73 -5.13 28.37
N GLU A 52 -25.78 -5.61 29.61
CA GLU A 52 -25.80 -7.03 29.95
C GLU A 52 -27.19 -7.68 29.86
N THR A 53 -28.21 -6.96 29.38
CA THR A 53 -29.50 -7.60 29.12
C THR A 53 -29.36 -8.58 27.95
N PRO A 54 -30.11 -9.70 27.94
CA PRO A 54 -30.05 -10.65 26.83
C PRO A 54 -30.28 -10.01 25.46
N ALA A 55 -31.15 -8.99 25.39
CA ALA A 55 -31.40 -8.25 24.16
C ALA A 55 -30.14 -7.53 23.63
N ASN A 56 -29.48 -6.73 24.47
CA ASN A 56 -28.27 -6.00 24.08
C ASN A 56 -27.07 -6.92 23.87
N ILE A 57 -26.95 -8.02 24.63
CA ILE A 57 -25.91 -9.03 24.39
C ILE A 57 -26.09 -9.70 23.02
N ASN A 58 -27.30 -10.08 22.64
CA ASN A 58 -27.55 -10.67 21.31
C ASN A 58 -27.18 -9.71 20.18
N LEU A 59 -27.52 -8.42 20.32
CA LEU A 59 -27.14 -7.38 19.36
C LEU A 59 -25.62 -7.18 19.30
N LEU A 60 -24.91 -7.29 20.43
CA LEU A 60 -23.45 -7.24 20.46
C LEU A 60 -22.81 -8.43 19.75
N LEU A 61 -23.32 -9.64 19.94
CA LEU A 61 -22.85 -10.83 19.23
C LEU A 61 -23.05 -10.67 17.72
N GLU A 62 -24.23 -10.22 17.29
CA GLU A 62 -24.49 -9.96 15.87
C GLU A 62 -23.55 -8.88 15.30
N ARG A 63 -23.24 -7.84 16.07
CA ARG A 63 -22.26 -6.81 15.66
C ARG A 63 -20.87 -7.38 15.52
N ASP A 64 -20.48 -8.32 16.39
CA ASP A 64 -19.18 -8.98 16.34
C ASP A 64 -19.07 -9.85 15.07
N ASP A 65 -20.07 -10.70 14.81
CA ASP A 65 -20.13 -11.54 13.61
C ASP A 65 -20.00 -10.70 12.33
N ARG A 66 -20.74 -9.58 12.24
CA ARG A 66 -20.66 -8.66 11.09
C ARG A 66 -19.29 -8.03 10.93
N ARG A 67 -18.58 -7.74 12.03
CA ARG A 67 -17.23 -7.16 12.00
C ARG A 67 -16.20 -8.18 11.60
N CYS A 68 -16.28 -9.40 12.12
CA CYS A 68 -15.42 -10.52 11.73
C CYS A 68 -15.54 -10.79 10.22
N ALA A 69 -16.76 -10.89 9.70
CA ALA A 69 -16.99 -11.06 8.26
C ALA A 69 -16.42 -9.89 7.42
N TYR A 70 -16.54 -8.65 7.90
CA TYR A 70 -15.95 -7.49 7.22
C TYR A 70 -14.42 -7.47 7.28
N ALA A 71 -13.81 -7.99 8.35
CA ALA A 71 -12.36 -8.15 8.43
C ALA A 71 -11.87 -9.17 7.39
N GLU A 72 -12.52 -10.34 7.28
CA GLU A 72 -12.19 -11.34 6.27
C GLU A 72 -12.28 -10.80 4.84
N GLN A 73 -13.29 -9.97 4.55
CA GLN A 73 -13.42 -9.31 3.26
C GLN A 73 -12.31 -8.28 3.00
N GLN A 74 -11.84 -7.59 4.03
CA GLN A 74 -10.70 -6.69 3.92
C GLN A 74 -9.40 -7.46 3.67
N ASP A 75 -9.20 -8.58 4.37
CA ASP A 75 -8.05 -9.45 4.15
C ASP A 75 -8.04 -9.98 2.70
N ALA A 76 -9.19 -10.40 2.17
CA ALA A 76 -9.31 -10.80 0.76
C ALA A 76 -8.96 -9.66 -0.22
N ALA A 77 -9.25 -8.40 0.13
CA ALA A 77 -8.86 -7.26 -0.68
C ALA A 77 -7.34 -7.02 -0.64
N LEU A 78 -6.70 -7.25 0.52
CA LEU A 78 -5.25 -7.18 0.67
C LEU A 78 -4.57 -8.30 -0.13
N ASP A 79 -5.04 -9.54 -0.01
CA ASP A 79 -4.55 -10.69 -0.77
C ASP A 79 -4.55 -10.43 -2.28
N CYS A 80 -5.60 -9.76 -2.78
CA CYS A 80 -5.68 -9.36 -4.18
C CYS A 80 -4.57 -8.38 -4.58
N TYR A 81 -4.21 -7.40 -3.74
CA TYR A 81 -3.10 -6.49 -4.03
C TYR A 81 -1.75 -7.20 -3.92
N GLU A 82 -1.58 -8.07 -2.92
CA GLU A 82 -0.36 -8.87 -2.76
C GLU A 82 -0.14 -9.83 -3.94
N GLY A 83 -1.21 -10.39 -4.50
CA GLY A 83 -1.17 -11.20 -5.72
C GLY A 83 -0.64 -10.43 -6.93
N GLN A 84 -0.94 -9.13 -7.04
CA GLN A 84 -0.44 -8.27 -8.12
C GLN A 84 1.03 -7.86 -7.93
N ALA A 85 1.53 -7.85 -6.69
CA ALA A 85 2.92 -7.51 -6.39
C ALA A 85 3.92 -8.64 -6.72
N LYS A 86 3.44 -9.86 -6.97
CA LYS A 86 4.31 -11.00 -7.32
C LYS A 86 4.83 -10.86 -8.76
N PRO A 87 6.15 -11.00 -9.01
CA PRO A 87 6.72 -10.92 -10.34
C PRO A 87 6.26 -12.15 -11.15
N GLY A 88 5.26 -11.97 -11.99
CA GLY A 88 4.62 -13.05 -12.76
C GLY A 88 3.12 -12.87 -13.02
N GLY A 89 2.49 -11.80 -12.50
CA GLY A 89 1.11 -11.43 -12.84
C GLY A 89 0.97 -10.75 -14.20
N GLN A 90 1.41 -11.43 -15.27
CA GLN A 90 0.94 -11.26 -16.65
C GLN A 90 1.30 -12.51 -17.45
#